data_AF-A0A520KX49-F1
#
_entry.id   AF-A0A520KX49-F1
#
_cell.length_a   1.000
_cell.length_b   1.000
_cell.length_c   1.000
_cell.angle_alpha   90.00
_cell.angle_beta   90.00
_cell.angle_gamma   90.00
#
_symmetry.space_group_name_H-M   'P 1'
#
loop_
_entity.id
_entity.type
_entity.pdbx_description
1 polymer ?
#
loop_
_entity_poly.entity_id
_entity_poly.type
_entity_poly.pdbx_seq_one_letter_code
_entity_poly.pdbx_strand_id
1 'polypeptide(L)'
;MTKNCVYCSGPFYSPEETESMAELAAMLEGNGYQTFLPHRDGIEAYFLKAKDAQGFNQETELLTEEAIFALDVYQIIERCGSLVFNMNGRVPDEGSVFKTALAFATGKPLLIYKNDNRSTFHGNDNSMITGLSYTFSTISNLKEIPKELEEVAKKVASEGENPYAGENIPPSVRTVIDLGRKIWGFVEDTLVSHAKEEEYSTLIRKLAAMCKASFPAKQLDVADLDVTKKKVYCSGPLFCPEEMGVMSKIARIVEESGYETYLPHRDGVEAFVMNAVDSPIANAYIFKPFNIIVNKAVFAFDIYQIVDKCDTFVFNMNGRVPDEGGVVETAVAFAAGKPIVIYKNDQRTAFNGKDCPVVIGTTFTFSTVDTIERIPKELENAAKKIASQGESSYRNNIPPLVLKTVGFGYWVQKMLNLIQPLKPKNVLLERKA
;
A
#
# COMPACT_ATOMS: atom_id res chain seq x y z
N MET A 1 -6.04 12.76 -30.27
CA MET A 1 -6.60 12.67 -28.91
C MET A 1 -5.45 12.30 -27.99
N THR A 2 -5.20 13.07 -26.93
CA THR A 2 -4.23 12.74 -25.89
C THR A 2 -4.71 11.49 -25.14
N LYS A 3 -3.82 10.52 -24.91
CA LYS A 3 -4.13 9.36 -24.06
C LYS A 3 -4.23 9.79 -22.60
N ASN A 4 -4.82 8.95 -21.75
CA ASN A 4 -4.99 9.22 -20.32
C ASN A 4 -3.64 9.50 -19.62
N CYS A 5 -3.69 10.19 -18.48
CA CYS A 5 -2.52 10.42 -17.64
C CYS A 5 -2.05 9.11 -16.97
N VAL A 6 -0.74 8.87 -16.96
CA VAL A 6 -0.08 7.73 -16.31
C VAL A 6 0.64 8.20 -15.05
N TYR A 7 0.33 7.60 -13.90
CA TYR A 7 1.09 7.80 -12.68
C TYR A 7 2.40 7.01 -12.78
N CYS A 8 3.54 7.69 -12.75
CA CYS A 8 4.87 7.07 -12.78
C CYS A 8 5.37 6.94 -11.34
N SER A 9 5.32 5.72 -10.80
CA SER A 9 5.80 5.42 -9.44
C SER A 9 7.19 4.80 -9.49
N GLY A 10 8.09 5.20 -8.59
CA GLY A 10 9.41 4.61 -8.44
C GLY A 10 10.29 5.45 -7.51
N PRO A 11 11.49 4.97 -7.17
CA PRO A 11 12.41 5.71 -6.32
C PRO A 11 12.95 6.96 -7.04
N PHE A 12 13.35 7.96 -6.27
CA PHE A 12 13.97 9.21 -6.75
C PHE A 12 14.95 9.79 -5.71
N TYR A 13 15.59 8.92 -4.92
CA TYR A 13 16.48 9.30 -3.83
C TYR A 13 17.90 9.63 -4.30
N SER A 14 18.26 9.18 -5.51
CA SER A 14 19.50 9.53 -6.18
C SER A 14 19.27 10.23 -7.52
N PRO A 15 20.29 10.92 -8.07
CA PRO A 15 20.25 11.47 -9.42
C PRO A 15 19.92 10.41 -10.47
N GLU A 16 20.51 9.21 -10.35
CA GLU A 16 20.28 8.09 -11.28
C GLU A 16 18.84 7.58 -11.23
N GLU A 17 18.25 7.52 -10.02
CA GLU A 17 16.85 7.14 -9.85
C GLU A 17 15.91 8.21 -10.44
N THR A 18 16.21 9.49 -10.21
CA THR A 18 15.46 10.62 -10.79
C THR A 18 15.53 10.61 -12.32
N GLU A 19 16.71 10.36 -12.89
CA GLU A 19 16.90 10.23 -14.34
C GLU A 19 16.12 9.03 -14.89
N SER A 20 16.19 7.87 -14.23
CA SER A 20 15.42 6.69 -14.63
C SER A 20 13.90 6.95 -14.64
N MET A 21 13.39 7.72 -13.69
CA MET A 21 11.99 8.14 -13.68
C MET A 21 11.66 9.11 -14.80
N ALA A 22 12.55 10.06 -15.10
CA ALA A 22 12.39 10.98 -16.23
C ALA A 22 12.41 10.26 -17.59
N GLU A 23 13.27 9.26 -17.77
CA GLU A 23 13.30 8.41 -18.97
C GLU A 23 11.99 7.63 -19.15
N LEU A 24 11.46 7.05 -18.06
CA LEU A 24 10.16 6.39 -18.07
C LEU A 24 9.04 7.35 -18.50
N ALA A 25 9.04 8.56 -17.95
CA ALA A 25 8.07 9.60 -18.30
C ALA A 25 8.17 9.98 -19.79
N ALA A 26 9.38 10.26 -20.26
CA ALA A 26 9.65 10.64 -21.64
C ALA A 26 9.25 9.54 -22.63
N MET A 27 9.44 8.26 -22.26
CA MET A 27 9.00 7.12 -23.08
C MET A 27 7.47 7.11 -23.26
N LEU A 28 6.72 7.36 -22.19
CA LEU A 28 5.26 7.41 -22.23
C LEU A 28 4.75 8.66 -22.98
N GLU A 29 5.33 9.82 -22.69
CA GLU A 29 5.01 11.11 -23.32
C GLU A 29 5.26 11.08 -24.83
N GLY A 30 6.40 10.51 -25.27
CA GLY A 30 6.72 10.29 -26.68
C GLY A 30 5.74 9.36 -27.41
N ASN A 31 4.91 8.60 -26.67
CA ASN A 31 3.86 7.72 -27.19
C ASN A 31 2.44 8.26 -26.95
N GLY A 32 2.32 9.56 -26.64
CA GLY A 32 1.06 10.31 -26.59
C GLY A 32 0.31 10.26 -25.25
N TYR A 33 0.94 9.73 -24.19
CA TYR A 33 0.42 9.79 -22.83
C TYR A 33 0.76 11.12 -22.16
N GLN A 34 -0.05 11.52 -21.18
CA GLN A 34 0.40 12.46 -20.14
C GLN A 34 1.02 11.65 -19.00
N THR A 35 1.92 12.24 -18.22
CA THR A 35 2.50 11.57 -17.05
C THR A 35 2.42 12.45 -15.82
N PHE A 36 2.35 11.80 -14.66
CA PHE A 36 2.50 12.43 -13.36
C PHE A 36 3.64 11.75 -12.59
N LEU A 37 4.64 12.55 -12.21
CA LEU A 37 5.79 12.14 -11.40
C LEU A 37 5.72 12.91 -10.08
N PRO A 38 5.62 12.25 -8.91
CA PRO A 38 5.43 12.93 -7.62
C PRO A 38 6.47 14.00 -7.29
N HIS A 39 7.74 13.73 -7.61
CA HIS A 39 8.85 14.65 -7.39
C HIS A 39 8.96 15.77 -8.45
N ARG A 40 8.33 15.62 -9.63
CA ARG A 40 8.37 16.62 -10.72
C ARG A 40 7.13 17.51 -10.72
N ASP A 41 5.97 16.88 -10.60
CA ASP A 41 4.64 17.48 -10.81
C ASP A 41 3.86 17.65 -9.50
N GLY A 42 4.27 16.96 -8.44
CA GLY A 42 3.66 17.02 -7.12
C GLY A 42 4.32 18.06 -6.20
N ILE A 43 4.11 17.88 -4.89
CA ILE A 43 4.61 18.81 -3.87
C ILE A 43 5.87 18.32 -3.13
N GLU A 44 6.36 17.11 -3.44
CA GLU A 44 7.48 16.48 -2.74
C GLU A 44 8.79 17.27 -2.92
N ALA A 45 9.05 17.82 -4.11
CA ALA A 45 10.22 18.66 -4.35
C ALA A 45 10.18 19.99 -3.57
N TYR A 46 8.99 20.56 -3.36
CA TYR A 46 8.84 21.76 -2.54
C TYR A 46 9.12 21.48 -1.07
N PHE A 47 8.66 20.33 -0.59
CA PHE A 47 8.94 19.89 0.78
C PHE A 47 10.44 19.70 1.02
N LEU A 48 11.14 19.03 0.10
CA LEU A 48 12.60 18.86 0.18
C LEU A 48 13.33 20.19 0.30
N LYS A 49 12.94 21.19 -0.51
CA LYS A 49 13.56 22.53 -0.51
C LYS A 49 13.22 23.36 0.72
N ALA A 50 12.03 23.18 1.28
CA ALA A 50 11.52 24.03 2.34
C ALA A 50 11.84 23.55 3.76
N LYS A 51 12.44 22.37 3.92
CA LYS A 51 12.95 21.91 5.22
C LYS A 51 13.95 22.88 5.85
N ASP A 52 14.67 23.64 5.03
CA ASP A 52 15.63 24.66 5.47
C ASP A 52 14.98 26.06 5.62
N ALA A 53 13.68 26.20 5.39
CA ALA A 53 12.98 27.48 5.43
C ALA A 53 12.52 27.88 6.84
N GLN A 54 12.43 29.19 7.09
CA GLN A 54 12.03 29.75 8.38
C GLN A 54 10.55 29.44 8.71
N GLY A 55 10.31 28.77 9.84
CA GLY A 55 8.97 28.40 10.31
C GLY A 55 8.57 26.96 10.03
N PHE A 56 9.47 26.17 9.44
CA PHE A 56 9.31 24.71 9.36
C PHE A 56 9.53 24.09 10.74
N ASN A 57 8.49 23.48 11.30
CA ASN A 57 8.47 22.77 12.57
C ASN A 57 7.75 21.42 12.43
N GLN A 58 7.67 20.66 13.52
CA GLN A 58 7.05 19.33 13.54
C GLN A 58 5.57 19.34 13.09
N GLU A 59 4.81 20.40 13.41
CA GLU A 59 3.41 20.51 13.00
C GLU A 59 3.29 20.76 11.48
N THR A 60 4.05 21.70 10.94
CA THR A 60 4.05 21.96 9.49
C THR A 60 4.57 20.76 8.69
N GLU A 61 5.49 20.00 9.28
CA GLU A 61 6.00 18.78 8.68
C GLU A 61 4.89 17.73 8.55
N LEU A 62 4.20 17.42 9.65
CA LEU A 62 3.08 16.47 9.68
C LEU A 62 1.98 16.85 8.66
N LEU A 63 1.63 18.13 8.59
CA LEU A 63 0.62 18.60 7.64
C LEU A 63 1.11 18.52 6.19
N THR A 64 2.42 18.57 5.95
CA THR A 64 2.97 18.36 4.61
C THR A 64 2.97 16.89 4.23
N GLU A 65 3.27 15.99 5.16
CA GLU A 65 3.13 14.54 4.98
C GLU A 65 1.69 14.16 4.64
N GLU A 66 0.72 14.78 5.33
CA GLU A 66 -0.70 14.66 5.03
C GLU A 66 -1.05 15.16 3.63
N ALA A 67 -0.52 16.31 3.23
CA ALA A 67 -0.71 16.86 1.90
C ALA A 67 -0.14 15.95 0.79
N ILE A 68 1.05 15.36 1.01
CA ILE A 68 1.69 14.44 0.06
C ILE A 68 0.81 13.19 -0.11
N PHE A 69 0.39 12.58 1.00
CA PHE A 69 -0.47 11.41 0.99
C PHE A 69 -1.80 11.69 0.27
N ALA A 70 -2.49 12.78 0.63
CA ALA A 70 -3.76 13.13 0.04
C ALA A 70 -3.65 13.40 -1.47
N LEU A 71 -2.58 14.11 -1.88
CA LEU A 71 -2.32 14.37 -3.28
C LEU A 71 -2.08 13.07 -4.06
N ASP A 72 -1.21 12.18 -3.58
CA ASP A 72 -0.92 10.91 -4.25
C ASP A 72 -2.18 10.04 -4.39
N VAL A 73 -2.99 9.94 -3.34
CA VAL A 73 -4.26 9.19 -3.36
C VAL A 73 -5.21 9.78 -4.41
N TYR A 74 -5.38 11.11 -4.46
CA TYR A 74 -6.19 11.77 -5.48
C TYR A 74 -5.65 11.52 -6.91
N GLN A 75 -4.33 11.63 -7.09
CA GLN A 75 -3.71 11.45 -8.41
C GLN A 75 -3.92 10.04 -8.94
N ILE A 76 -3.78 9.02 -8.10
CA ILE A 76 -3.95 7.62 -8.50
C ILE A 76 -5.42 7.30 -8.77
N ILE A 77 -6.33 7.77 -7.90
CA ILE A 77 -7.74 7.36 -7.95
C ILE A 77 -8.52 8.15 -8.99
N GLU A 78 -8.37 9.47 -9.07
CA GLU A 78 -9.20 10.32 -9.92
C GLU A 78 -8.52 10.82 -11.20
N ARG A 79 -7.26 11.29 -11.13
CA ARG A 79 -6.62 11.94 -12.29
C ARG A 79 -5.96 10.97 -13.26
N CYS A 80 -5.21 10.00 -12.73
CA CYS A 80 -4.46 9.05 -13.54
C CYS A 80 -5.35 7.87 -13.95
N GLY A 81 -5.28 7.51 -15.23
CA GLY A 81 -6.01 6.37 -15.79
C GLY A 81 -5.29 5.04 -15.60
N SER A 82 -3.99 5.06 -15.34
CA SER A 82 -3.14 3.89 -15.17
C SER A 82 -1.88 4.22 -14.36
N LEU A 83 -1.14 3.20 -13.92
CA LEU A 83 0.12 3.35 -13.18
C LEU A 83 1.23 2.51 -13.80
N VAL A 84 2.45 3.06 -13.88
CA VAL A 84 3.65 2.28 -14.19
C VAL A 84 4.62 2.40 -13.02
N PHE A 85 5.00 1.25 -12.46
CA PHE A 85 5.90 1.15 -11.33
C PHE A 85 7.31 0.76 -11.79
N ASN A 86 8.27 1.65 -11.62
CA ASN A 86 9.70 1.33 -11.69
C ASN A 86 10.15 0.65 -10.39
N MET A 87 10.25 -0.67 -10.42
CA MET A 87 10.63 -1.52 -9.29
C MET A 87 12.15 -1.75 -9.21
N ASN A 88 12.95 -0.98 -9.94
CA ASN A 88 14.41 -1.05 -9.82
C ASN A 88 14.84 -0.72 -8.39
N GLY A 89 15.82 -1.47 -7.89
CA GLY A 89 16.26 -1.41 -6.51
C GLY A 89 16.59 -2.79 -5.97
N ARG A 90 17.42 -2.86 -4.93
CA ARG A 90 17.57 -4.11 -4.17
C ARG A 90 16.32 -4.42 -3.36
N VAL A 91 15.74 -3.38 -2.76
CA VAL A 91 14.50 -3.39 -1.99
C VAL A 91 13.60 -2.38 -2.69
N PRO A 92 12.42 -2.77 -3.19
CA PRO A 92 11.47 -1.85 -3.80
C PRO A 92 11.10 -0.70 -2.85
N ASP A 93 10.95 0.49 -3.41
CA ASP A 93 10.54 1.68 -2.66
C ASP A 93 9.15 1.50 -2.02
N GLU A 94 9.05 1.60 -0.70
CA GLU A 94 7.81 1.35 0.04
C GLU A 94 6.69 2.32 -0.35
N GLY A 95 7.02 3.57 -0.68
CA GLY A 95 6.04 4.54 -1.15
C GLY A 95 5.42 4.09 -2.48
N SER A 96 6.24 3.59 -3.39
CA SER A 96 5.82 3.08 -4.69
C SER A 96 5.11 1.75 -4.62
N VAL A 97 5.50 0.86 -3.68
CA VAL A 97 4.75 -0.37 -3.40
C VAL A 97 3.34 -0.02 -2.94
N PHE A 98 3.18 0.94 -2.01
CA PHE A 98 1.86 1.42 -1.57
C PHE A 98 1.04 1.97 -2.74
N LYS A 99 1.61 2.89 -3.53
CA LYS A 99 0.94 3.53 -4.67
C LYS A 99 0.49 2.50 -5.72
N THR A 100 1.32 1.52 -6.01
CA THR A 100 1.03 0.43 -6.94
C THR A 100 -0.08 -0.48 -6.41
N ALA A 101 -0.05 -0.82 -5.12
CA ALA A 101 -1.09 -1.64 -4.50
C ALA A 101 -2.43 -0.90 -4.38
N LEU A 102 -2.41 0.42 -4.17
CA LEU A 102 -3.60 1.27 -4.25
C LEU A 102 -4.20 1.26 -5.67
N ALA A 103 -3.37 1.39 -6.70
CA ALA A 103 -3.83 1.30 -8.09
C ALA A 103 -4.47 -0.08 -8.39
N PHE A 104 -3.86 -1.17 -7.92
CA PHE A 104 -4.45 -2.51 -8.01
C PHE A 104 -5.82 -2.59 -7.31
N ALA A 105 -5.88 -2.20 -6.04
CA ALA A 105 -7.08 -2.32 -5.21
C ALA A 105 -8.24 -1.45 -5.74
N THR A 106 -7.92 -0.35 -6.41
CA THR A 106 -8.90 0.55 -7.04
C THR A 106 -9.19 0.21 -8.50
N GLY A 107 -8.67 -0.92 -9.01
CA GLY A 107 -9.02 -1.45 -10.34
C GLY A 107 -8.34 -0.74 -11.51
N LYS A 108 -7.21 -0.06 -11.30
CA LYS A 108 -6.47 0.63 -12.36
C LYS A 108 -5.63 -0.34 -13.19
N PRO A 109 -5.55 -0.16 -14.52
CA PRO A 109 -4.49 -0.77 -15.33
C PRO A 109 -3.12 -0.39 -14.77
N LEU A 110 -2.25 -1.38 -14.56
CA LEU A 110 -0.92 -1.15 -14.03
C LEU A 110 0.13 -2.08 -14.63
N LEU A 111 1.37 -1.59 -14.69
CA LEU A 111 2.56 -2.34 -15.09
C LEU A 111 3.66 -2.22 -14.06
N ILE A 112 4.49 -3.26 -13.95
CA ILE A 112 5.70 -3.26 -13.15
C ILE A 112 6.89 -3.38 -14.10
N TYR A 113 7.72 -2.35 -14.13
CA TYR A 113 8.97 -2.29 -14.86
C TYR A 113 10.13 -2.62 -13.94
N LYS A 114 11.01 -3.52 -14.38
CA LYS A 114 12.26 -3.85 -13.68
C LYS A 114 13.30 -4.30 -14.69
N ASN A 115 14.35 -3.51 -14.84
CA ASN A 115 15.50 -3.83 -15.71
C ASN A 115 16.78 -4.13 -14.91
N ASP A 116 16.69 -4.19 -13.58
CA ASP A 116 17.80 -4.57 -12.71
C ASP A 116 17.67 -6.01 -12.19
N ASN A 117 18.83 -6.63 -11.94
CA ASN A 117 18.92 -8.04 -11.51
C ASN A 117 18.96 -8.19 -9.99
N ARG A 118 18.89 -7.08 -9.25
CA ARG A 118 18.93 -7.10 -7.78
C ARG A 118 17.58 -7.58 -7.26
N SER A 119 17.62 -8.40 -6.21
CA SER A 119 16.42 -8.87 -5.51
C SER A 119 16.80 -9.36 -4.13
N THR A 120 15.86 -9.32 -3.19
CA THR A 120 16.05 -9.82 -1.83
C THR A 120 16.02 -11.35 -1.76
N PHE A 121 15.24 -12.03 -2.62
CA PHE A 121 14.99 -13.48 -2.52
C PHE A 121 15.75 -14.30 -3.58
N HIS A 122 17.08 -14.28 -3.54
CA HIS A 122 17.95 -15.14 -4.38
C HIS A 122 17.67 -15.07 -5.89
N GLY A 123 17.30 -13.90 -6.41
CA GLY A 123 16.94 -13.72 -7.83
C GLY A 123 15.43 -13.64 -8.09
N ASN A 124 14.59 -13.87 -7.08
CA ASN A 124 13.13 -13.75 -7.19
C ASN A 124 12.62 -12.45 -6.54
N ASP A 125 11.61 -11.86 -7.16
CA ASP A 125 10.89 -10.71 -6.59
C ASP A 125 9.77 -11.18 -5.64
N ASN A 126 9.37 -10.32 -4.70
CA ASN A 126 8.30 -10.61 -3.74
C ASN A 126 6.98 -10.91 -4.50
N SER A 127 6.32 -12.02 -4.17
CA SER A 127 5.06 -12.44 -4.79
C SER A 127 3.90 -11.47 -4.52
N MET A 128 3.93 -10.77 -3.40
CA MET A 128 2.93 -9.76 -3.06
C MET A 128 3.02 -8.54 -3.98
N ILE A 129 4.21 -8.24 -4.51
CA ILE A 129 4.40 -7.13 -5.47
C ILE A 129 4.09 -7.59 -6.89
N THR A 130 4.69 -8.71 -7.33
CA THR A 130 4.45 -9.23 -8.68
C THR A 130 2.97 -9.61 -8.89
N GLY A 131 2.26 -10.00 -7.83
CA GLY A 131 0.83 -10.26 -7.83
C GLY A 131 -0.07 -9.06 -8.13
N LEU A 132 0.44 -7.84 -7.94
CA LEU A 132 -0.27 -6.61 -8.33
C LEU A 132 -0.39 -6.49 -9.86
N SER A 133 0.61 -6.99 -10.59
CA SER A 133 0.60 -6.95 -12.05
C SER A 133 -0.44 -7.93 -12.61
N TYR A 134 -1.10 -7.52 -13.69
CA TYR A 134 -2.11 -8.35 -14.34
C TYR A 134 -1.54 -9.72 -14.77
N THR A 135 -0.30 -9.75 -15.25
CA THR A 135 0.36 -10.94 -15.79
C THR A 135 1.15 -11.74 -14.76
N PHE A 136 1.22 -11.28 -13.51
CA PHE A 136 2.11 -11.82 -12.49
C PHE A 136 3.59 -11.80 -12.94
N SER A 137 3.99 -10.73 -13.63
CA SER A 137 5.32 -10.58 -14.23
C SER A 137 5.75 -9.12 -14.32
N THR A 138 7.04 -8.90 -14.52
CA THR A 138 7.64 -7.59 -14.79
C THR A 138 7.95 -7.43 -16.28
N ILE A 139 8.09 -6.18 -16.71
CA ILE A 139 8.62 -5.80 -18.02
C ILE A 139 10.05 -5.31 -17.82
N SER A 140 11.01 -5.80 -18.60
CA SER A 140 12.42 -5.42 -18.48
C SER A 140 12.91 -4.46 -19.56
N ASN A 141 12.12 -4.25 -20.61
CA ASN A 141 12.45 -3.36 -21.71
C ASN A 141 11.56 -2.12 -21.69
N LEU A 142 12.16 -0.96 -21.42
CA LEU A 142 11.46 0.33 -21.35
C LEU A 142 10.61 0.62 -22.60
N LYS A 143 11.08 0.19 -23.79
CA LYS A 143 10.41 0.44 -25.07
C LYS A 143 9.11 -0.35 -25.26
N GLU A 144 8.91 -1.41 -24.47
CA GLU A 144 7.70 -2.24 -24.55
C GLU A 144 6.55 -1.66 -23.71
N ILE A 145 6.86 -0.80 -22.72
CA ILE A 145 5.89 -0.25 -21.78
C ILE A 145 4.67 0.36 -22.46
N PRO A 146 4.78 1.24 -23.48
CA PRO A 146 3.60 1.87 -24.07
C PRO A 146 2.62 0.85 -24.68
N LYS A 147 3.16 -0.18 -25.37
CA LYS A 147 2.37 -1.24 -26.00
C LYS A 147 1.73 -2.14 -24.95
N GLU A 148 2.51 -2.61 -23.98
CA GLU A 148 1.99 -3.49 -22.91
C GLU A 148 0.94 -2.76 -22.05
N LEU A 149 1.09 -1.45 -21.85
CA LEU A 149 0.13 -0.66 -21.08
C LEU A 149 -1.22 -0.59 -21.80
N GLU A 150 -1.21 -0.44 -23.13
CA GLU A 150 -2.44 -0.48 -23.93
C GLU A 150 -3.13 -1.84 -23.85
N GLU A 151 -2.36 -2.93 -23.94
CA GLU A 151 -2.91 -4.29 -23.86
C GLU A 151 -3.50 -4.58 -22.47
N VAL A 152 -2.81 -4.19 -21.39
CA VAL A 152 -3.33 -4.31 -20.04
C VAL A 152 -4.56 -3.42 -19.85
N ALA A 153 -4.58 -2.19 -20.36
CA ALA A 153 -5.74 -1.30 -20.26
C ALA A 153 -6.96 -1.87 -21.00
N LYS A 154 -6.79 -2.39 -22.22
CA LYS A 154 -7.86 -3.08 -22.96
C LYS A 154 -8.38 -4.28 -22.18
N LYS A 155 -7.48 -5.06 -21.59
CA LYS A 155 -7.84 -6.24 -20.83
C LYS A 155 -8.62 -5.90 -19.57
N VAL A 156 -8.17 -4.91 -18.79
CA VAL A 156 -8.90 -4.42 -17.61
C VAL A 156 -10.28 -3.91 -18.02
N ALA A 157 -10.38 -3.13 -19.09
CA ALA A 157 -11.66 -2.64 -19.60
C ALA A 157 -12.59 -3.77 -20.07
N SER A 158 -12.05 -4.88 -20.60
CA SER A 158 -12.88 -6.02 -21.02
C SER A 158 -13.41 -6.87 -19.85
N GLU A 159 -12.90 -6.68 -18.63
CA GLU A 159 -13.42 -7.34 -17.42
C GLU A 159 -14.66 -6.63 -16.85
N GLY A 160 -14.97 -5.42 -17.31
CA GLY A 160 -16.10 -4.61 -16.87
C GLY A 160 -15.71 -3.18 -16.55
N GLU A 161 -16.71 -2.33 -16.34
CA GLU A 161 -16.51 -0.97 -15.85
C GLU A 161 -15.89 -1.00 -14.45
N ASN A 162 -14.97 -0.08 -14.16
CA ASN A 162 -14.39 0.02 -12.84
C ASN A 162 -15.40 0.67 -11.88
N PRO A 163 -15.94 -0.07 -10.90
CA PRO A 163 -16.95 0.45 -10.01
C PRO A 163 -16.40 1.40 -8.94
N TYR A 164 -15.07 1.52 -8.78
CA TYR A 164 -14.45 2.32 -7.71
C TYR A 164 -14.56 3.82 -7.99
N ALA A 165 -15.78 4.35 -7.89
CA ALA A 165 -16.15 5.73 -8.12
C ALA A 165 -17.35 6.13 -7.26
N GLY A 166 -17.53 7.44 -7.03
CA GLY A 166 -18.69 7.97 -6.31
C GLY A 166 -18.91 7.31 -4.94
N GLU A 167 -20.11 6.80 -4.69
CA GLU A 167 -20.48 6.15 -3.43
C GLU A 167 -19.80 4.78 -3.19
N ASN A 168 -19.12 4.22 -4.19
CA ASN A 168 -18.34 2.99 -4.00
C ASN A 168 -16.96 3.25 -3.38
N ILE A 169 -16.49 4.50 -3.41
CA ILE A 169 -15.28 4.89 -2.70
C ILE A 169 -15.64 4.97 -1.20
N PRO A 170 -14.92 4.28 -0.30
CA PRO A 170 -15.20 4.36 1.12
C PRO A 170 -15.18 5.82 1.61
N PRO A 171 -16.10 6.25 2.48
CA PRO A 171 -16.16 7.65 2.94
C PRO A 171 -14.85 8.19 3.51
N SER A 172 -14.09 7.34 4.21
CA SER A 172 -12.77 7.70 4.75
C SER A 172 -11.75 7.98 3.67
N VAL A 173 -11.76 7.22 2.58
CA VAL A 173 -10.89 7.45 1.42
C VAL A 173 -11.36 8.67 0.63
N ARG A 174 -12.69 8.90 0.49
CA ARG A 174 -13.23 10.12 -0.15
C ARG A 174 -12.75 11.40 0.52
N THR A 175 -12.68 11.42 1.84
CA THR A 175 -12.16 12.57 2.59
C THR A 175 -10.72 12.89 2.21
N VAL A 176 -9.89 11.86 2.04
CA VAL A 176 -8.49 12.00 1.59
C VAL A 176 -8.42 12.51 0.15
N ILE A 177 -9.23 11.95 -0.75
CA ILE A 177 -9.32 12.39 -2.15
C ILE A 177 -9.77 13.85 -2.25
N ASP A 178 -10.76 14.27 -1.46
CA ASP A 178 -11.26 15.64 -1.46
C ASP A 178 -10.20 16.65 -1.02
N LEU A 179 -9.38 16.30 -0.03
CA LEU A 179 -8.21 17.10 0.35
C LEU A 179 -7.19 17.13 -0.80
N GLY A 180 -6.87 15.98 -1.40
CA GLY A 180 -5.95 15.89 -2.54
C GLY A 180 -6.40 16.72 -3.73
N ARG A 181 -7.70 16.73 -4.04
CA ARG A 181 -8.30 17.54 -5.11
C ARG A 181 -8.14 19.04 -4.84
N LYS A 182 -8.38 19.48 -3.60
CA LYS A 182 -8.16 20.88 -3.20
C LYS A 182 -6.69 21.26 -3.32
N ILE A 183 -5.78 20.41 -2.83
CA ILE A 183 -4.33 20.62 -2.94
C ILE A 183 -3.92 20.72 -4.39
N TRP A 184 -4.40 19.80 -5.23
CA TRP A 184 -4.07 19.81 -6.65
C TRP A 184 -4.52 21.10 -7.34
N GLY A 185 -5.76 21.55 -7.13
CA GLY A 185 -6.24 22.82 -7.69
C GLY A 185 -5.35 24.00 -7.29
N PHE A 186 -4.93 24.04 -6.03
CA PHE A 186 -4.00 25.06 -5.55
C PHE A 186 -2.60 24.95 -6.17
N VAL A 187 -2.07 23.75 -6.33
CA VAL A 187 -0.75 23.48 -6.91
C VAL A 187 -0.73 23.82 -8.40
N GLU A 188 -1.76 23.45 -9.15
CA GLU A 188 -1.92 23.77 -10.57
C GLU A 188 -1.96 25.30 -10.79
N ASP A 189 -2.70 26.02 -9.95
CA ASP A 189 -2.75 27.50 -9.99
C ASP A 189 -1.38 28.15 -9.65
N THR A 190 -0.60 27.55 -8.74
CA THR A 190 0.67 28.11 -8.25
C THR A 190 1.89 27.72 -9.11
N LEU A 191 1.88 26.53 -9.73
CA LEU A 191 2.93 26.08 -10.65
C LEU A 191 2.99 26.90 -11.93
N VAL A 192 1.83 27.39 -12.39
CA VAL A 192 1.71 28.27 -13.57
C VAL A 192 2.41 29.64 -13.33
N SER A 193 2.67 30.04 -12.08
CA SER A 193 3.24 31.36 -11.76
C SER A 193 4.76 31.43 -11.52
N HIS A 194 5.55 30.37 -11.77
CA HIS A 194 7.01 30.35 -11.55
C HIS A 194 7.44 30.86 -10.16
N ALA A 195 7.02 30.15 -9.12
CA ALA A 195 7.21 30.57 -7.74
C ALA A 195 8.68 30.85 -7.35
N LYS A 196 8.95 32.05 -6.82
CA LYS A 196 10.23 32.41 -6.20
C LYS A 196 10.38 31.74 -4.84
N GLU A 197 11.60 31.68 -4.31
CA GLU A 197 11.93 31.00 -3.04
C GLU A 197 11.11 31.49 -1.83
N GLU A 198 10.75 32.79 -1.80
CA GLU A 198 9.86 33.41 -0.81
C GLU A 198 8.42 32.86 -0.82
N GLU A 199 8.00 32.23 -1.92
CA GLU A 199 6.65 31.67 -2.07
C GLU A 199 6.52 30.25 -1.49
N TYR A 200 7.63 29.51 -1.30
CA TYR A 200 7.57 28.15 -0.74
C TYR A 200 7.10 28.11 0.71
N SER A 201 7.54 29.08 1.52
CA SER A 201 7.06 29.23 2.90
C SER A 201 5.56 29.57 2.95
N THR A 202 5.08 30.33 1.97
CA THR A 202 3.65 30.68 1.83
C THR A 202 2.84 29.47 1.37
N LEU A 203 3.35 28.71 0.41
CA LEU A 203 2.78 27.45 -0.07
C LEU A 203 2.57 26.49 1.11
N ILE A 204 3.60 26.25 1.92
CA ILE A 204 3.52 25.33 3.07
C ILE A 204 2.51 25.79 4.10
N ARG A 205 2.47 27.09 4.44
CA ARG A 205 1.47 27.61 5.38
C ARG A 205 0.03 27.42 4.87
N LYS A 206 -0.19 27.57 3.56
CA LYS A 206 -1.49 27.33 2.93
C LYS A 206 -1.85 25.84 2.94
N LEU A 207 -0.92 24.96 2.55
CA LEU A 207 -1.11 23.50 2.61
C LEU A 207 -1.43 23.05 4.05
N ALA A 208 -0.68 23.57 5.03
CA ALA A 208 -0.92 23.31 6.44
C ALA A 208 -2.33 23.74 6.88
N ALA A 209 -2.79 24.92 6.46
CA ALA A 209 -4.15 25.39 6.75
C ALA A 209 -5.23 24.51 6.11
N MET A 210 -5.01 24.02 4.88
CA MET A 210 -5.95 23.13 4.18
C MET A 210 -6.09 21.77 4.87
N CYS A 211 -4.99 21.20 5.34
CA CYS A 211 -4.96 19.94 6.08
C CYS A 211 -5.69 20.09 7.43
N LYS A 212 -5.36 21.14 8.21
CA LYS A 212 -6.05 21.46 9.48
C LYS A 212 -7.57 21.60 9.32
N ALA A 213 -8.03 22.19 8.21
CA ALA A 213 -9.44 22.36 7.94
C ALA A 213 -10.16 21.07 7.53
N SER A 214 -9.44 20.10 6.95
CA SER A 214 -10.01 18.86 6.41
C SER A 214 -10.09 17.75 7.45
N PHE A 215 -9.19 17.75 8.44
CA PHE A 215 -9.24 16.89 9.61
C PHE A 215 -9.22 17.75 10.87
N PRO A 216 -10.34 18.39 11.25
CA PRO A 216 -10.38 19.09 12.53
C PRO A 216 -10.01 18.10 13.62
N ALA A 217 -9.11 18.50 14.52
CA ALA A 217 -8.75 17.77 15.73
C ALA A 217 -9.95 17.69 16.70
N LYS A 218 -11.07 17.10 16.25
CA LYS A 218 -12.17 16.74 17.13
C LYS A 218 -11.77 15.44 17.79
N GLN A 219 -11.38 15.57 19.05
CA GLN A 219 -11.55 14.54 20.04
C GLN A 219 -13.04 14.15 19.98
N LEU A 220 -13.33 13.07 19.27
CA LEU A 220 -14.68 12.55 19.20
C LEU A 220 -14.93 11.86 20.55
N ASP A 221 -15.83 12.42 21.36
CA ASP A 221 -16.45 11.71 22.48
C ASP A 221 -17.38 10.63 21.89
N VAL A 222 -16.80 9.47 21.56
CA VAL A 222 -17.54 8.32 21.02
C VAL A 222 -17.77 7.30 22.12
N ALA A 223 -18.57 7.69 23.11
CA ALA A 223 -19.21 6.73 23.99
C ALA A 223 -20.42 6.11 23.23
N ASP A 224 -20.53 4.79 23.28
CA ASP A 224 -21.71 3.99 22.89
C ASP A 224 -21.91 3.60 21.41
N LEU A 225 -20.85 3.46 20.59
CA LEU A 225 -20.92 2.63 19.38
C LEU A 225 -20.55 1.18 19.71
N ASP A 226 -21.53 0.27 19.62
CA ASP A 226 -21.33 -1.18 19.76
C ASP A 226 -20.61 -1.73 18.51
N VAL A 227 -19.28 -1.73 18.56
CA VAL A 227 -18.45 -2.38 17.55
C VAL A 227 -18.35 -3.85 17.93
N THR A 228 -19.35 -4.65 17.56
CA THR A 228 -19.34 -6.11 17.77
C THR A 228 -17.99 -6.68 17.37
N LYS A 229 -17.29 -7.37 18.29
CA LYS A 229 -15.93 -7.90 18.12
C LYS A 229 -15.75 -8.60 16.76
N LYS A 230 -14.73 -8.16 16.00
CA LYS A 230 -14.51 -8.52 14.59
C LYS A 230 -13.19 -9.28 14.37
N LYS A 231 -12.96 -9.72 13.14
CA LYS A 231 -11.71 -10.39 12.75
C LYS A 231 -10.65 -9.38 12.29
N VAL A 232 -9.44 -9.51 12.80
CA VAL A 232 -8.29 -8.61 12.57
C VAL A 232 -7.28 -9.30 11.66
N TYR A 233 -6.85 -8.63 10.58
CA TYR A 233 -5.70 -9.08 9.80
C TYR A 233 -4.42 -8.57 10.45
N CYS A 234 -3.48 -9.46 10.77
CA CYS A 234 -2.18 -9.10 11.35
C CYS A 234 -1.07 -9.27 10.33
N SER A 235 -0.62 -8.16 9.77
CA SER A 235 0.42 -8.03 8.76
C SER A 235 1.76 -7.61 9.37
N GLY A 236 2.87 -8.08 8.82
CA GLY A 236 4.21 -7.67 9.26
C GLY A 236 5.32 -8.61 8.81
N PRO A 237 6.59 -8.27 9.12
CA PRO A 237 7.75 -9.03 8.70
C PRO A 237 7.77 -10.43 9.34
N LEU A 238 8.32 -11.39 8.59
CA LEU A 238 8.40 -12.82 8.95
C LEU A 238 9.77 -13.44 8.62
N PHE A 239 10.81 -12.60 8.46
CA PHE A 239 12.11 -13.02 7.93
C PHE A 239 12.96 -13.75 8.96
N CYS A 240 12.71 -13.52 10.25
CA CYS A 240 13.42 -14.20 11.33
C CYS A 240 12.50 -14.63 12.48
N PRO A 241 12.95 -15.55 13.37
CA PRO A 241 12.17 -15.99 14.52
C PRO A 241 11.70 -14.87 15.43
N GLU A 242 12.51 -13.83 15.61
CA GLU A 242 12.17 -12.67 16.42
C GLU A 242 10.96 -11.91 15.84
N GLU A 243 10.94 -11.69 14.52
CA GLU A 243 9.84 -11.03 13.82
C GLU A 243 8.55 -11.87 13.87
N MET A 244 8.65 -13.20 13.64
CA MET A 244 7.53 -14.13 13.82
C MET A 244 7.00 -14.14 15.27
N GLY A 245 7.91 -14.04 16.26
CA GLY A 245 7.57 -13.95 17.68
C GLY A 245 6.80 -12.68 18.01
N VAL A 246 7.20 -11.52 17.45
CA VAL A 246 6.47 -10.26 17.59
C VAL A 246 5.07 -10.37 16.99
N MET A 247 4.94 -10.93 15.79
CA MET A 247 3.64 -11.15 15.15
C MET A 247 2.73 -12.05 15.97
N SER A 248 3.27 -13.14 16.52
CA SER A 248 2.55 -14.04 17.43
C SER A 248 2.09 -13.34 18.71
N LYS A 249 2.93 -12.44 19.27
CA LYS A 249 2.58 -11.64 20.45
C LYS A 249 1.45 -10.64 20.15
N ILE A 250 1.51 -9.96 19.00
CA ILE A 250 0.44 -9.06 18.54
C ILE A 250 -0.88 -9.82 18.44
N ALA A 251 -0.88 -10.95 17.74
CA ALA A 251 -2.05 -11.81 17.57
C ALA A 251 -2.68 -12.18 18.91
N ARG A 252 -1.85 -12.68 19.82
CA ARG A 252 -2.28 -13.13 21.15
C ARG A 252 -2.94 -12.00 21.95
N ILE A 253 -2.33 -10.81 22.01
CA ILE A 253 -2.87 -9.68 22.77
C ILE A 253 -4.21 -9.21 22.17
N VAL A 254 -4.33 -9.23 20.84
CA VAL A 254 -5.57 -8.91 20.14
C VAL A 254 -6.65 -9.97 20.42
N GLU A 255 -6.31 -11.26 20.42
CA GLU A 255 -7.20 -12.38 20.77
C GLU A 255 -7.65 -12.34 22.23
N GLU A 256 -6.73 -12.08 23.17
CA GLU A 256 -7.02 -11.93 24.61
C GLU A 256 -7.98 -10.75 24.87
N SER A 257 -8.02 -9.77 23.97
CA SER A 257 -8.98 -8.65 24.00
C SER A 257 -10.33 -8.98 23.37
N GLY A 258 -10.49 -10.21 22.85
CA GLY A 258 -11.74 -10.76 22.33
C GLY A 258 -11.95 -10.62 20.82
N TYR A 259 -10.92 -10.23 20.07
CA TYR A 259 -10.98 -10.26 18.60
C TYR A 259 -10.62 -11.65 18.07
N GLU A 260 -11.07 -11.98 16.85
CA GLU A 260 -10.46 -13.06 16.07
C GLU A 260 -9.27 -12.50 15.28
N THR A 261 -8.24 -13.31 15.01
CA THR A 261 -7.11 -12.85 14.16
C THR A 261 -6.89 -13.77 12.96
N TYR A 262 -6.33 -13.20 11.90
CA TYR A 262 -5.69 -13.93 10.81
C TYR A 262 -4.22 -13.51 10.72
N LEU A 263 -3.33 -14.49 10.79
CA LEU A 263 -1.89 -14.34 10.64
C LEU A 263 -1.44 -15.16 9.41
N PRO A 264 -0.89 -14.55 8.35
CA PRO A 264 -0.53 -15.28 7.12
C PRO A 264 0.33 -16.53 7.36
N HIS A 265 1.45 -16.40 8.08
CA HIS A 265 2.31 -17.54 8.43
C HIS A 265 1.68 -18.62 9.31
N ARG A 266 0.58 -18.31 10.01
CA ARG A 266 -0.14 -19.24 10.89
C ARG A 266 -1.34 -19.86 10.19
N ASP A 267 -2.11 -19.08 9.46
CA ASP A 267 -3.46 -19.40 8.97
C ASP A 267 -3.52 -19.45 7.43
N GLY A 268 -2.50 -18.91 6.77
CA GLY A 268 -2.31 -18.78 5.34
C GLY A 268 -1.79 -20.04 4.64
N VAL A 269 -1.50 -19.88 3.34
CA VAL A 269 -0.84 -20.91 2.52
C VAL A 269 0.59 -21.15 3.01
N GLU A 270 1.23 -20.10 3.52
CA GLU A 270 2.55 -20.04 4.14
C GLU A 270 2.71 -21.12 5.20
N ALA A 271 1.67 -21.36 5.99
CA ALA A 271 1.71 -22.36 7.04
C ALA A 271 1.97 -23.79 6.52
N PHE A 272 1.69 -24.05 5.24
CA PHE A 272 1.95 -25.33 4.57
C PHE A 272 3.26 -25.35 3.79
N VAL A 273 3.79 -24.18 3.39
CA VAL A 273 4.95 -24.09 2.50
C VAL A 273 6.22 -23.58 3.17
N MET A 274 6.15 -22.89 4.31
CA MET A 274 7.31 -22.27 4.98
C MET A 274 8.45 -23.26 5.29
N ASN A 275 8.14 -24.50 5.66
CA ASN A 275 9.15 -25.54 5.89
C ASN A 275 9.91 -25.95 4.60
N ALA A 276 9.41 -25.57 3.42
CA ALA A 276 9.97 -25.92 2.11
C ALA A 276 10.61 -24.73 1.38
N VAL A 277 10.39 -23.48 1.82
CA VAL A 277 10.89 -22.27 1.12
C VAL A 277 12.42 -22.18 1.10
N ASP A 278 13.09 -22.61 2.18
CA ASP A 278 14.57 -22.64 2.27
C ASP A 278 15.20 -23.93 1.72
N SER A 279 14.40 -24.83 1.14
CA SER A 279 14.94 -26.05 0.53
C SER A 279 15.68 -25.70 -0.78
N PRO A 280 16.93 -26.15 -0.97
CA PRO A 280 17.65 -26.01 -2.24
C PRO A 280 16.88 -26.57 -3.44
N ILE A 281 15.96 -27.51 -3.19
CA ILE A 281 15.11 -28.16 -4.19
C ILE A 281 13.97 -27.24 -4.65
N ALA A 282 13.44 -26.38 -3.77
CA ALA A 282 12.36 -25.44 -4.12
C ALA A 282 12.80 -24.38 -5.14
N ASN A 283 14.11 -24.07 -5.18
CA ASN A 283 14.72 -23.16 -6.15
C ASN A 283 15.19 -23.84 -7.45
N ALA A 284 15.05 -25.17 -7.59
CA ALA A 284 15.40 -25.85 -8.82
C ALA A 284 14.45 -25.44 -9.96
N TYR A 285 15.00 -25.19 -11.15
CA TYR A 285 14.27 -24.64 -12.31
C TYR A 285 13.01 -25.44 -12.70
N ILE A 286 13.02 -26.76 -12.44
CA ILE A 286 11.90 -27.65 -12.72
C ILE A 286 10.63 -27.35 -11.89
N PHE A 287 10.78 -26.72 -10.72
CA PHE A 287 9.66 -26.35 -9.84
C PHE A 287 9.15 -24.92 -10.06
N LYS A 288 9.75 -24.13 -10.96
CA LYS A 288 9.31 -22.75 -11.24
C LYS A 288 7.83 -22.61 -11.56
N PRO A 289 7.21 -23.46 -12.41
CA PRO A 289 5.77 -23.37 -12.67
C PRO A 289 4.91 -23.60 -11.42
N PHE A 290 5.34 -24.52 -10.55
CA PHE A 290 4.66 -24.79 -9.29
C PHE A 290 4.77 -23.61 -8.32
N ASN A 291 5.96 -23.00 -8.20
CA ASN A 291 6.17 -21.82 -7.37
C ASN A 291 5.29 -20.64 -7.81
N ILE A 292 5.08 -20.44 -9.12
CA ILE A 292 4.17 -19.40 -9.62
C ILE A 292 2.73 -19.63 -9.13
N ILE A 293 2.26 -20.89 -9.12
CA ILE A 293 0.91 -21.22 -8.65
C ILE A 293 0.80 -20.99 -7.14
N VAL A 294 1.80 -21.42 -6.36
CA VAL A 294 1.85 -21.19 -4.91
C VAL A 294 1.86 -19.69 -4.59
N ASN A 295 2.71 -18.91 -5.27
CA ASN A 295 2.80 -17.46 -5.11
C ASN A 295 1.48 -16.75 -5.45
N LYS A 296 0.81 -17.18 -6.52
CA LYS A 296 -0.54 -16.70 -6.85
C LYS A 296 -1.56 -17.07 -5.78
N ALA A 297 -1.47 -18.26 -5.20
CA ALA A 297 -2.37 -18.71 -4.14
C ALA A 297 -2.16 -17.92 -2.84
N VAL A 298 -0.91 -17.68 -2.43
CA VAL A 298 -0.53 -16.80 -1.32
C VAL A 298 -1.15 -15.41 -1.51
N PHE A 299 -0.78 -14.73 -2.61
CA PHE A 299 -1.28 -13.39 -2.89
C PHE A 299 -2.81 -13.33 -2.92
N ALA A 300 -3.45 -14.25 -3.64
CA ALA A 300 -4.90 -14.24 -3.77
C ALA A 300 -5.61 -14.53 -2.43
N PHE A 301 -5.04 -15.41 -1.60
CA PHE A 301 -5.63 -15.73 -0.32
C PHE A 301 -5.54 -14.56 0.65
N ASP A 302 -4.41 -13.87 0.71
CA ASP A 302 -4.26 -12.67 1.54
C ASP A 302 -5.19 -11.53 1.09
N ILE A 303 -5.28 -11.27 -0.22
CA ILE A 303 -6.25 -10.29 -0.76
C ILE A 303 -7.69 -10.68 -0.38
N TYR A 304 -8.06 -11.95 -0.47
CA TYR A 304 -9.38 -12.43 -0.02
C TYR A 304 -9.59 -12.21 1.47
N GLN A 305 -8.62 -12.56 2.31
CA GLN A 305 -8.72 -12.42 3.75
C GLN A 305 -8.87 -10.95 4.16
N ILE A 306 -8.08 -10.07 3.55
CA ILE A 306 -8.19 -8.62 3.77
C ILE A 306 -9.56 -8.17 3.32
N VAL A 307 -9.91 -8.31 2.03
CA VAL A 307 -11.12 -7.70 1.47
C VAL A 307 -12.40 -8.26 2.11
N ASP A 308 -12.55 -9.58 2.16
CA ASP A 308 -13.80 -10.27 2.51
C ASP A 308 -13.91 -10.65 4.00
N LYS A 309 -12.84 -11.14 4.63
CA LYS A 309 -12.94 -11.80 5.95
C LYS A 309 -12.56 -10.96 7.16
N CYS A 310 -11.55 -10.12 7.04
CA CYS A 310 -11.09 -9.28 8.14
C CYS A 310 -11.76 -7.92 8.05
N ASP A 311 -12.13 -7.33 9.19
CA ASP A 311 -12.81 -6.06 9.27
C ASP A 311 -11.89 -4.91 9.68
N THR A 312 -10.82 -5.23 10.40
CA THR A 312 -9.76 -4.29 10.78
C THR A 312 -8.39 -4.88 10.47
N PHE A 313 -7.38 -4.02 10.50
CA PHE A 313 -6.03 -4.35 10.06
C PHE A 313 -4.98 -3.82 11.05
N VAL A 314 -4.01 -4.66 11.40
CA VAL A 314 -2.82 -4.28 12.16
C VAL A 314 -1.60 -4.52 11.30
N PHE A 315 -0.77 -3.50 11.13
CA PHE A 315 0.52 -3.61 10.45
C PHE A 315 1.65 -3.45 11.45
N ASN A 316 2.50 -4.46 11.60
CA ASN A 316 3.80 -4.32 12.24
C ASN A 316 4.81 -3.76 11.23
N MET A 317 5.11 -2.46 11.37
CA MET A 317 6.01 -1.70 10.49
C MET A 317 7.45 -1.66 11.04
N ASN A 318 7.81 -2.56 11.97
CA ASN A 318 9.21 -2.67 12.40
C ASN A 318 10.13 -3.09 11.25
N GLY A 319 11.40 -2.70 11.33
CA GLY A 319 12.38 -2.88 10.27
C GLY A 319 12.95 -1.54 9.80
N ARG A 320 14.11 -1.58 9.12
CA ARG A 320 14.70 -0.38 8.51
C ARG A 320 13.85 0.12 7.33
N VAL A 321 13.36 -0.83 6.54
CA VAL A 321 12.36 -0.66 5.50
C VAL A 321 11.22 -1.59 5.88
N PRO A 322 9.94 -1.14 5.83
CA PRO A 322 8.82 -2.02 6.11
C PRO A 322 8.79 -3.23 5.18
N ASP A 323 8.23 -4.35 5.64
CA ASP A 323 7.99 -5.52 4.79
C ASP A 323 7.11 -5.13 3.58
N GLU A 324 7.56 -5.45 2.36
CA GLU A 324 6.87 -5.00 1.15
C GLU A 324 5.49 -5.68 1.01
N GLY A 325 5.38 -6.93 1.48
CA GLY A 325 4.10 -7.64 1.55
C GLY A 325 3.10 -6.88 2.43
N GLY A 326 3.52 -6.50 3.64
CA GLY A 326 2.68 -5.74 4.54
C GLY A 326 2.31 -4.34 4.05
N VAL A 327 3.17 -3.68 3.27
CA VAL A 327 2.83 -2.43 2.60
C VAL A 327 1.72 -2.65 1.55
N VAL A 328 1.82 -3.72 0.75
CA VAL A 328 0.76 -4.08 -0.22
C VAL A 328 -0.57 -4.32 0.49
N GLU A 329 -0.55 -5.13 1.54
CA GLU A 329 -1.75 -5.48 2.31
C GLU A 329 -2.38 -4.25 2.98
N THR A 330 -1.55 -3.34 3.51
CA THR A 330 -2.00 -2.08 4.11
C THR A 330 -2.70 -1.18 3.07
N ALA A 331 -2.16 -1.09 1.85
CA ALA A 331 -2.79 -0.31 0.77
C ALA A 331 -4.15 -0.89 0.35
N VAL A 332 -4.27 -2.21 0.27
CA VAL A 332 -5.52 -2.91 -0.04
C VAL A 332 -6.56 -2.70 1.08
N ALA A 333 -6.13 -2.77 2.34
CA ALA A 333 -6.98 -2.47 3.49
C ALA A 333 -7.48 -1.01 3.46
N PHE A 334 -6.60 -0.07 3.12
CA PHE A 334 -6.94 1.35 2.98
C PHE A 334 -7.97 1.58 1.88
N ALA A 335 -7.74 1.01 0.68
CA ALA A 335 -8.68 1.11 -0.43
C ALA A 335 -10.06 0.50 -0.11
N ALA A 336 -10.09 -0.55 0.71
CA ALA A 336 -11.34 -1.15 1.18
C ALA A 336 -12.04 -0.32 2.30
N GLY A 337 -11.39 0.74 2.79
CA GLY A 337 -11.90 1.61 3.85
C GLY A 337 -11.82 0.99 5.24
N LYS A 338 -10.87 0.08 5.48
CA LYS A 338 -10.74 -0.60 6.76
C LYS A 338 -10.08 0.28 7.82
N PRO A 339 -10.45 0.13 9.10
CA PRO A 339 -9.67 0.65 10.21
C PRO A 339 -8.28 0.00 10.26
N ILE A 340 -7.23 0.83 10.27
CA ILE A 340 -5.83 0.40 10.24
C ILE A 340 -5.11 0.94 11.48
N VAL A 341 -4.38 0.07 12.16
CA VAL A 341 -3.44 0.42 13.23
C VAL A 341 -2.04 0.01 12.79
N ILE A 342 -1.09 0.93 12.86
CA ILE A 342 0.33 0.65 12.58
C ILE A 342 1.08 0.55 13.91
N TYR A 343 1.68 -0.60 14.16
CA TYR A 343 2.61 -0.84 15.26
C TYR A 343 4.05 -0.59 14.79
N LYS A 344 4.80 0.22 15.54
CA LYS A 344 6.23 0.43 15.33
C LYS A 344 6.92 0.78 16.65
N ASN A 345 7.80 -0.11 17.10
CA ASN A 345 8.69 0.07 18.26
C ASN A 345 10.17 0.01 17.85
N ASP A 346 10.44 0.15 16.56
CA ASP A 346 11.77 0.17 15.99
C ASP A 346 12.16 1.60 15.59
N GLN A 347 13.35 2.01 15.99
CA GLN A 347 13.91 3.33 15.70
C GLN A 347 14.58 3.38 14.31
N ARG A 348 14.85 2.21 13.72
CA ARG A 348 15.43 2.13 12.36
C ARG A 348 14.43 2.66 11.35
N THR A 349 14.92 3.43 10.40
CA THR A 349 14.16 4.02 9.30
C THR A 349 15.06 4.17 8.07
N ALA A 350 14.46 4.21 6.88
CA ALA A 350 15.17 4.49 5.64
C ALA A 350 15.44 6.00 5.46
N PHE A 351 14.57 6.87 5.98
CA PHE A 351 14.58 8.32 5.72
C PHE A 351 15.02 9.16 6.92
N ASN A 352 16.25 8.98 7.39
CA ASN A 352 16.86 9.84 8.43
C ASN A 352 15.97 10.03 9.69
N GLY A 353 15.41 8.94 10.21
CA GLY A 353 14.52 8.96 11.38
C GLY A 353 13.03 9.04 11.05
N LYS A 354 12.65 9.08 9.76
CA LYS A 354 11.27 9.25 9.32
C LYS A 354 10.76 8.02 8.57
N ASP A 355 9.48 7.77 8.75
CA ASP A 355 8.73 6.72 8.09
C ASP A 355 8.05 7.27 6.83
N CYS A 356 7.64 6.38 5.92
CA CYS A 356 7.06 6.79 4.65
C CYS A 356 5.66 7.43 4.86
N PRO A 357 5.45 8.71 4.47
CA PRO A 357 4.20 9.44 4.70
C PRO A 357 2.96 8.74 4.12
N VAL A 358 3.09 8.14 2.94
CA VAL A 358 1.96 7.49 2.27
C VAL A 358 1.54 6.19 2.96
N VAL A 359 2.44 5.57 3.74
CA VAL A 359 2.13 4.38 4.53
C VAL A 359 1.47 4.78 5.84
N ILE A 360 2.05 5.74 6.59
CA ILE A 360 1.46 6.18 7.88
C ILE A 360 0.10 6.86 7.66
N GLY A 361 -0.08 7.58 6.56
CA GLY A 361 -1.33 8.25 6.22
C GLY A 361 -2.56 7.34 6.18
N THR A 362 -2.36 6.03 5.99
CA THR A 362 -3.44 5.02 6.02
C THR A 362 -4.14 4.88 7.37
N THR A 363 -3.52 5.35 8.45
CA THR A 363 -4.13 5.40 9.79
C THR A 363 -5.13 6.56 9.94
N PHE A 364 -5.17 7.50 8.98
CA PHE A 364 -5.93 8.76 9.04
C PHE A 364 -5.57 9.69 10.21
N THR A 365 -4.62 9.31 11.05
CA THR A 365 -4.12 10.09 12.20
C THR A 365 -2.63 10.38 12.10
N PHE A 366 -1.95 9.82 11.09
CA PHE A 366 -0.51 9.92 10.89
C PHE A 366 0.28 9.51 12.14
N SER A 367 -0.16 8.44 12.81
CA SER A 367 0.40 7.99 14.09
C SER A 367 0.65 6.49 14.13
N THR A 368 1.68 6.09 14.86
CA THR A 368 1.97 4.68 15.17
C THR A 368 1.73 4.37 16.64
N VAL A 369 1.64 3.07 16.94
CA VAL A 369 1.58 2.52 18.29
C VAL A 369 2.93 1.87 18.59
N ASP A 370 3.59 2.27 19.67
CA ASP A 370 4.91 1.76 20.07
C ASP A 370 4.84 0.55 21.02
N THR A 371 3.66 0.28 21.56
CA THR A 371 3.44 -0.71 22.62
C THR A 371 2.32 -1.67 22.20
N ILE A 372 2.61 -2.97 22.12
CA ILE A 372 1.67 -3.98 21.61
C ILE A 372 0.37 -4.01 22.44
N GLU A 373 0.48 -3.78 23.74
CA GLU A 373 -0.62 -3.77 24.70
C GLU A 373 -1.64 -2.64 24.42
N ARG A 374 -1.27 -1.62 23.64
CA ARG A 374 -2.18 -0.53 23.22
C ARG A 374 -2.95 -0.84 21.94
N ILE A 375 -2.51 -1.82 21.14
CA ILE A 375 -3.11 -2.14 19.83
C ILE A 375 -4.63 -2.37 19.92
N PRO A 376 -5.18 -3.14 20.89
CA PRO A 376 -6.62 -3.38 20.95
C PRO A 376 -7.46 -2.10 21.15
N LYS A 377 -6.97 -1.17 21.98
CA LYS A 377 -7.62 0.12 22.21
C LYS A 377 -7.57 1.00 20.96
N GLU A 378 -6.43 1.04 20.28
CA GLU A 378 -6.29 1.83 19.05
C GLU A 378 -7.08 1.23 17.88
N LEU A 379 -7.28 -0.09 17.86
CA LEU A 379 -8.20 -0.75 16.91
C LEU A 379 -9.64 -0.29 17.11
N GLU A 380 -10.09 -0.21 18.37
CA GLU A 380 -11.43 0.29 18.71
C GLU A 380 -11.59 1.77 18.31
N ASN A 381 -10.58 2.61 18.61
CA ASN A 381 -10.56 4.02 18.22
C ASN A 381 -10.63 4.19 16.70
N ALA A 382 -9.80 3.45 15.96
CA ALA A 382 -9.79 3.47 14.50
C ALA A 382 -11.14 3.02 13.94
N ALA A 383 -11.72 1.94 14.48
CA ALA A 383 -13.01 1.43 14.04
C ALA A 383 -14.14 2.43 14.24
N LYS A 384 -14.19 3.08 15.41
CA LYS A 384 -15.16 4.14 15.70
C LYS A 384 -15.01 5.34 14.76
N LYS A 385 -13.77 5.79 14.51
CA LYS A 385 -13.49 6.91 13.60
C LYS A 385 -13.91 6.62 12.16
N ILE A 386 -13.69 5.39 11.67
CA ILE A 386 -14.14 5.00 10.33
C ILE A 386 -15.65 4.87 10.29
N ALA A 387 -16.26 4.21 11.28
CA ALA A 387 -17.72 4.06 11.36
C ALA A 387 -18.44 5.40 11.38
N SER A 388 -17.90 6.42 12.07
CA SER A 388 -18.50 7.77 12.11
C SER A 388 -18.51 8.50 10.77
N GLN A 389 -17.75 8.02 9.77
CA GLN A 389 -17.70 8.61 8.43
C GLN A 389 -18.70 7.94 7.47
N GLY A 390 -19.32 6.83 7.88
CA GLY A 390 -20.27 6.06 7.09
C GLY A 390 -19.75 4.68 6.69
N GLU A 391 -20.65 3.83 6.22
CA GLU A 391 -20.31 2.46 5.82
C GLU A 391 -19.61 2.42 4.45
N SER A 392 -18.63 1.52 4.33
CA SER A 392 -17.96 1.22 3.06
C SER A 392 -18.80 0.24 2.24
N SER A 393 -19.13 0.62 1.02
CA SER A 393 -19.81 -0.23 0.02
C SER A 393 -18.83 -1.07 -0.81
N TYR A 394 -17.51 -0.89 -0.62
CA TYR A 394 -16.45 -1.52 -1.42
C TYR A 394 -16.62 -3.04 -1.56
N ARG A 395 -16.95 -3.74 -0.45
CA ARG A 395 -17.16 -5.20 -0.44
C ARG A 395 -18.28 -5.65 -1.39
N ASN A 396 -19.28 -4.81 -1.62
CA ASN A 396 -20.43 -5.12 -2.46
C ASN A 396 -20.16 -4.87 -3.95
N ASN A 397 -19.11 -4.11 -4.27
CA ASN A 397 -18.82 -3.69 -5.63
C ASN A 397 -17.30 -3.60 -5.87
N ILE A 398 -16.63 -4.73 -5.69
CA ILE A 398 -15.18 -4.88 -5.83
C ILE A 398 -14.79 -4.76 -7.31
N PRO A 399 -13.70 -4.04 -7.67
CA PRO A 399 -13.23 -3.98 -9.05
C PRO A 399 -13.01 -5.37 -9.66
N PRO A 400 -13.37 -5.61 -10.94
CA PRO A 400 -13.41 -6.96 -11.51
C PRO A 400 -12.13 -7.77 -11.37
N LEU A 401 -10.96 -7.15 -11.56
CA LEU A 401 -9.67 -7.82 -11.40
C LEU A 401 -9.42 -8.24 -9.95
N VAL A 402 -9.71 -7.36 -9.00
CA VAL A 402 -9.59 -7.67 -7.56
C VAL A 402 -10.59 -8.75 -7.18
N LEU A 403 -11.82 -8.70 -7.71
CA LEU A 403 -12.85 -9.72 -7.47
C LEU A 403 -12.41 -11.11 -7.97
N LYS A 404 -11.74 -11.20 -9.11
CA LYS A 404 -11.15 -12.47 -9.59
C LYS A 404 -10.09 -13.00 -8.62
N THR A 405 -9.21 -12.13 -8.14
CA THR A 405 -8.20 -12.48 -7.13
C THR A 405 -8.85 -12.96 -5.85
N VAL A 406 -9.85 -12.23 -5.33
CA VAL A 406 -10.64 -12.63 -4.15
C VAL A 406 -11.34 -13.97 -4.37
N GLY A 407 -11.92 -14.20 -5.55
CA GLY A 407 -12.57 -15.47 -5.91
C GLY A 407 -11.60 -16.64 -5.95
N PHE A 408 -10.37 -16.43 -6.43
CA PHE A 408 -9.33 -17.44 -6.35
C PHE A 408 -8.88 -17.69 -4.90
N GLY A 409 -8.72 -16.65 -4.09
CA GLY A 409 -8.42 -16.77 -2.65
C GLY A 409 -9.50 -17.55 -1.88
N TYR A 410 -10.77 -17.32 -2.19
CA TYR A 410 -11.89 -18.12 -1.65
C TYR A 410 -11.78 -19.61 -2.01
N TRP A 411 -11.38 -19.92 -3.25
CA TRP A 411 -11.14 -21.30 -3.65
C TRP A 411 -9.94 -21.91 -2.91
N VAL A 412 -8.85 -21.15 -2.74
CA VAL A 412 -7.69 -21.57 -1.94
C VAL A 412 -8.11 -21.89 -0.50
N GLN A 413 -8.92 -21.04 0.14
CA GLN A 413 -9.45 -21.29 1.48
C GLN A 413 -10.20 -22.63 1.57
N LYS A 414 -11.04 -22.95 0.58
CA LYS A 414 -11.75 -24.24 0.53
C LYS A 414 -10.79 -25.41 0.47
N MET A 415 -9.74 -25.30 -0.34
CA MET A 415 -8.71 -26.33 -0.46
C MET A 415 -7.94 -26.49 0.85
N LEU A 416 -7.52 -25.39 1.48
CA LEU A 416 -6.82 -25.41 2.77
C LEU A 416 -7.67 -26.08 3.86
N ASN A 417 -8.97 -25.80 3.92
CA ASN A 417 -9.88 -26.43 4.88
C ASN A 417 -9.96 -27.96 4.72
N LEU A 418 -9.84 -28.47 3.49
CA LEU A 418 -9.83 -29.92 3.22
C LEU A 418 -8.52 -30.58 3.67
N ILE A 419 -7.39 -29.87 3.52
CA ILE A 419 -6.06 -30.39 3.85
C ILE A 419 -5.56 -29.96 5.24
N GLN A 420 -6.36 -29.25 6.01
CA GLN A 420 -6.01 -28.78 7.36
C GLN A 420 -5.49 -29.89 8.29
N PRO A 421 -6.02 -31.14 8.26
CA PRO A 421 -5.46 -32.24 9.04
C PRO A 421 -4.01 -32.62 8.67
N LEU A 422 -3.56 -32.24 7.48
CA LEU A 422 -2.20 -32.49 6.96
C LEU A 422 -1.24 -31.32 7.22
N LYS A 423 -1.69 -30.28 7.94
CA LYS A 423 -0.88 -29.10 8.23
C LYS A 423 0.43 -29.51 8.92
N PRO A 424 1.61 -29.16 8.37
CA PRO A 424 2.87 -29.54 8.96
C PRO A 424 3.08 -28.79 10.28
N LYS A 425 3.85 -29.40 11.19
CA LYS A 425 4.37 -28.68 12.36
C LYS A 425 5.43 -27.69 11.89
N ASN A 426 5.24 -26.41 12.17
CA ASN A 426 6.22 -25.38 11.83
C ASN A 426 7.29 -25.33 12.91
N VAL A 427 8.44 -25.93 12.61
CA VAL A 427 9.59 -26.03 13.54
C VAL A 427 10.09 -24.63 13.95
N LEU A 428 9.92 -23.63 13.08
CA LEU A 428 10.26 -22.23 13.34
C LEU A 428 9.34 -21.56 14.38
N LEU A 429 8.07 -22.00 14.48
CA LEU A 429 7.11 -21.51 15.48
C LEU A 429 7.19 -22.30 16.80
N GLU A 430 7.75 -23.51 16.78
CA GLU A 430 7.87 -24.39 17.96
C GLU A 430 9.17 -24.19 18.76
N ARG A 431 10.14 -23.39 18.27
CA ARG A 431 11.26 -22.92 19.09
C ARG A 431 10.72 -21.95 20.14
N LYS A 432 10.26 -22.51 21.26
CA LYS A 432 9.90 -21.76 22.46
C LYS A 432 11.01 -20.76 22.77
N ALA A 433 10.60 -19.49 22.90
CA ALA A 433 11.39 -18.43 23.50
C ALA A 433 11.95 -18.84 24.87
#